data_AF-A0AAP6D206-F1
#
_entry.id   AF-A0AAP6D206-F1
#
_cell.length_a   1.000
_cell.length_b   1.000
_cell.length_c   1.000
_cell.angle_alpha   90.00
_cell.angle_beta   90.00
_cell.angle_gamma   90.00
#
_symmetry.space_group_name_H-M   'P 1'
#
loop_
_entity.id
_entity.type
_entity.pdbx_description
1 polymer ?
#
loop_
_entity_poly.entity_id
_entity_poly.type
_entity_poly.pdbx_seq_one_letter_code
_entity_poly.pdbx_strand_id
1 'polypeptide(L)'
;QLKQQIQENLPKKEGSIKATDKGFGFLEVDSKTSFFIPPAYMKKCIHGDKVVAIIRTENEREVAEPQELIEQSLTRFIGRVKMFKGKLNVVPDHPQLKKLSLKAKLKKGLKPDNFAEGDWVVAHLVRHPLKGDNTFFVEISEKITDADDKIAPWWVTLAQNDLPNSEPAG
;
A
#
# COMPACT_ATOMS: atom_id res chain seq x y z
N GLN A 1 -3.15 3.81 32.34
CA GLN A 1 -2.53 2.53 32.75
C GLN A 1 -3.45 1.31 32.55
N LEU A 2 -4.78 1.40 32.71
CA LEU A 2 -5.69 0.25 32.49
C LEU A 2 -5.75 -0.32 31.04
N LYS A 3 -5.61 0.51 29.99
CA LYS A 3 -5.75 0.06 28.59
C LYS A 3 -4.61 -0.85 28.10
N GLN A 4 -3.41 -0.72 28.66
CA GLN A 4 -2.25 -1.53 28.27
C GLN A 4 -2.33 -2.95 28.84
N GLN A 5 -2.75 -3.11 30.10
CA GLN A 5 -2.86 -4.42 30.75
C GLN A 5 -3.94 -5.33 30.12
N ILE A 6 -4.99 -4.76 29.50
CA ILE A 6 -6.01 -5.56 28.80
C ILE A 6 -5.48 -6.13 27.46
N GLN A 7 -4.51 -5.46 26.83
CA GLN A 7 -3.93 -5.94 25.57
C GLN A 7 -3.01 -7.15 25.75
N GLU A 8 -2.43 -7.35 26.94
CA GLU A 8 -1.42 -8.41 27.16
C GLU A 8 -1.99 -9.83 27.14
N ASN A 9 -3.28 -10.01 27.40
CA ASN A 9 -3.92 -11.34 27.48
C ASN A 9 -4.70 -11.75 26.23
N LEU A 10 -4.79 -10.90 25.21
CA LEU A 10 -5.54 -11.23 23.99
C LEU A 10 -4.69 -12.09 23.05
N PRO A 11 -5.28 -13.13 22.41
CA PRO A 11 -4.55 -14.00 21.50
C PRO A 11 -4.00 -13.21 20.32
N LYS A 12 -2.71 -13.40 20.02
CA LYS A 12 -2.03 -12.81 18.87
C LYS A 12 -1.84 -13.85 17.77
N LYS A 13 -2.01 -13.45 16.52
CA LYS A 13 -1.80 -14.29 15.34
C LYS A 13 -0.99 -13.53 14.31
N GLU A 14 -0.03 -14.24 13.73
CA GLU A 14 0.73 -13.79 12.56
C GLU A 14 0.00 -14.26 11.30
N GLY A 15 -0.05 -13.40 10.28
CA GLY A 15 -0.65 -13.77 8.99
C GLY A 15 -0.50 -12.69 7.94
N SER A 16 -0.98 -12.98 6.74
CA SER A 16 -0.94 -12.08 5.59
C SER A 16 -2.28 -11.36 5.39
N ILE A 17 -2.22 -10.09 5.05
CA ILE A 17 -3.41 -9.25 4.82
C ILE A 17 -3.99 -9.54 3.44
N LYS A 18 -5.26 -9.93 3.40
CA LYS A 18 -6.04 -10.05 2.17
C LYS A 18 -7.13 -8.99 2.11
N ALA A 19 -6.84 -7.88 1.44
CA ALA A 19 -7.83 -6.83 1.18
C ALA A 19 -8.94 -7.28 0.22
N THR A 20 -10.12 -6.65 0.35
CA THR A 20 -11.26 -6.80 -0.56
C THR A 20 -11.67 -5.44 -1.14
N ASP A 21 -12.44 -5.45 -2.24
CA ASP A 21 -12.97 -4.23 -2.86
C ASP A 21 -13.99 -3.47 -2.00
N LYS A 22 -14.46 -4.06 -0.91
CA LYS A 22 -15.45 -3.48 0.01
C LYS A 22 -14.80 -2.73 1.18
N GLY A 23 -13.46 -2.67 1.23
CA GLY A 23 -12.71 -1.92 2.24
C GLY A 23 -12.46 -2.67 3.56
N PHE A 24 -13.07 -3.85 3.75
CA PHE A 24 -12.64 -4.82 4.76
C PHE A 24 -11.62 -5.80 4.17
N GLY A 25 -11.01 -6.60 5.02
CA GLY A 25 -10.08 -7.65 4.60
C GLY A 25 -10.09 -8.83 5.54
N PHE A 26 -9.12 -9.71 5.36
CA PHE A 26 -8.90 -10.87 6.21
C PHE A 26 -7.43 -10.98 6.58
N LEU A 27 -7.14 -11.50 7.77
CA LEU A 27 -5.83 -12.01 8.12
C LEU A 27 -5.82 -13.50 7.78
N GLU A 28 -5.05 -13.89 6.76
CA GLU A 28 -4.82 -15.30 6.43
C GLU A 28 -3.64 -15.82 7.25
N VAL A 29 -3.93 -16.66 8.25
CA VAL A 29 -2.90 -17.27 9.12
C VAL A 29 -2.33 -18.52 8.46
N ASP A 30 -3.21 -19.31 7.84
CA ASP A 30 -2.87 -20.50 7.06
C ASP A 30 -3.98 -20.78 6.02
N SER A 31 -3.93 -21.93 5.34
CA SER A 31 -4.88 -22.28 4.27
C SER A 31 -6.32 -22.51 4.73
N LYS A 32 -6.56 -22.68 6.03
CA LYS A 32 -7.88 -22.97 6.62
C LYS A 32 -8.33 -21.91 7.61
N THR A 33 -7.39 -21.14 8.16
CA THR A 33 -7.65 -20.18 9.23
C THR A 33 -7.56 -18.76 8.70
N SER A 34 -8.69 -18.04 8.74
CA SER A 34 -8.73 -16.61 8.41
C SER A 34 -9.61 -15.84 9.39
N PHE A 35 -9.18 -14.61 9.71
CA PHE A 35 -9.91 -13.72 10.63
C PHE A 35 -10.36 -12.47 9.91
N PHE A 36 -11.59 -12.02 10.16
CA PHE A 36 -12.13 -10.80 9.56
C PHE A 36 -11.42 -9.55 10.08
N ILE A 37 -11.07 -8.63 9.19
CA ILE A 37 -10.49 -7.33 9.52
C ILE A 37 -11.48 -6.23 9.11
N PRO A 38 -12.11 -5.54 10.08
CA PRO A 38 -12.98 -4.40 9.83
C PRO A 38 -12.33 -3.27 9.01
N PRO A 39 -13.12 -2.47 8.27
CA PRO A 39 -12.59 -1.35 7.48
C PRO A 39 -11.78 -0.32 8.28
N ALA A 40 -12.09 -0.13 9.57
CA ALA A 40 -11.35 0.78 10.43
C ALA A 40 -9.88 0.35 10.61
N TYR A 41 -9.64 -0.96 10.73
CA TYR A 41 -8.31 -1.54 10.89
C TYR A 41 -7.59 -1.72 9.55
N MET A 42 -8.32 -2.01 8.47
CA MET A 42 -7.75 -2.07 7.11
C MET A 42 -7.10 -0.76 6.65
N LYS A 43 -7.47 0.39 7.22
CA LYS A 43 -6.80 1.67 6.92
C LYS A 43 -5.34 1.73 7.37
N LYS A 44 -4.87 0.78 8.17
CA LYS A 44 -3.50 0.72 8.69
C LYS A 44 -2.59 -0.25 7.94
N CYS A 45 -3.13 -1.09 7.06
CA CYS A 45 -2.39 -2.12 6.32
C CYS A 45 -2.73 -2.11 4.82
N ILE A 46 -1.89 -2.77 4.05
CA ILE A 46 -1.98 -2.95 2.60
C ILE A 46 -2.17 -4.44 2.31
N HIS A 47 -2.84 -4.77 1.20
CA HIS A 47 -2.90 -6.15 0.72
C HIS A 47 -1.48 -6.73 0.59
N GLY A 48 -1.30 -7.95 1.07
CA GLY A 48 -0.03 -8.67 1.07
C GLY A 48 0.87 -8.36 2.27
N ASP A 49 0.60 -7.33 3.08
CA ASP A 49 1.40 -7.08 4.28
C ASP A 49 1.35 -8.31 5.19
N LYS A 50 2.50 -8.68 5.77
CA LYS A 50 2.57 -9.69 6.81
C LYS A 50 2.60 -9.00 8.17
N VAL A 51 1.67 -9.35 9.05
CA VAL A 51 1.46 -8.64 10.31
C VAL A 51 1.27 -9.59 11.48
N VAL A 52 1.54 -9.09 12.68
CA VAL A 52 0.95 -9.62 13.91
C VAL A 52 -0.34 -8.84 14.19
N ALA A 53 -1.44 -9.57 14.39
CA ALA A 53 -2.73 -9.01 14.79
C ALA A 53 -3.17 -9.56 16.14
N ILE A 54 -3.88 -8.73 16.91
CA ILE A 54 -4.61 -9.16 18.09
C ILE A 54 -5.98 -9.64 17.64
N ILE A 55 -6.40 -10.83 18.09
CA ILE A 55 -7.74 -11.36 17.85
C ILE A 55 -8.66 -10.94 19.00
N ARG A 56 -9.75 -10.26 18.67
CA ARG A 56 -10.77 -9.79 19.62
C ARG A 56 -12.10 -10.47 19.33
N THR A 57 -12.90 -10.66 20.36
CA THR A 57 -14.31 -11.04 20.20
C THR A 57 -15.17 -9.77 20.25
N GLU A 58 -15.80 -9.41 19.14
CA GLU A 58 -16.74 -8.30 19.02
C GLU A 58 -18.09 -8.85 18.51
N ASN A 59 -19.18 -8.62 19.25
CA ASN A 59 -20.52 -9.11 18.90
C ASN A 59 -20.53 -10.62 18.55
N GLU A 60 -19.93 -11.44 19.41
CA GLU A 60 -19.82 -12.90 19.26
C GLU A 60 -19.00 -13.37 18.03
N ARG A 61 -18.24 -12.47 17.39
CA ARG A 61 -17.38 -12.79 16.26
C ARG A 61 -15.94 -12.43 16.53
N GLU A 62 -15.02 -13.28 16.06
CA GLU A 62 -13.59 -12.99 16.11
C GLU A 62 -13.19 -12.02 15.01
N VAL A 63 -12.52 -10.95 15.38
CA VAL A 63 -11.97 -9.93 14.49
C VAL A 63 -10.48 -9.76 14.72
N ALA A 64 -9.72 -9.56 13.66
CA ALA A 64 -8.30 -9.28 13.72
C ALA A 64 -8.03 -7.78 13.69
N GLU A 65 -7.25 -7.30 14.66
CA GLU A 65 -6.72 -5.94 14.73
C GLU A 65 -5.19 -5.98 14.48
N PRO A 66 -4.71 -5.66 13.27
CA PRO A 66 -3.27 -5.55 12.99
C PRO A 66 -2.57 -4.56 13.93
N GLN A 67 -1.46 -4.98 14.52
CA GLN A 67 -0.66 -4.19 15.47
C GLN A 67 0.76 -3.95 14.99
N GLU A 68 1.41 -4.97 14.45
CA GLU A 68 2.83 -4.94 14.11
C GLU A 68 3.02 -5.40 12.67
N LEU A 69 3.85 -4.67 11.92
CA LEU A 69 4.23 -5.05 10.56
C LEU A 69 5.52 -5.88 10.59
N ILE A 70 5.42 -7.11 10.10
CA ILE A 70 6.56 -8.01 9.95
C ILE A 70 7.21 -7.79 8.58
N GLU A 71 6.39 -7.79 7.53
CA GLU A 71 6.84 -7.62 6.15
C GLU A 71 5.92 -6.68 5.40
N GLN A 72 6.51 -5.68 4.76
CA GLN A 72 5.81 -4.68 3.96
C GLN A 72 5.67 -5.18 2.53
N SER A 73 4.45 -5.30 2.02
CA SER A 73 4.23 -5.81 0.66
C SER A 73 4.55 -4.81 -0.44
N LEU A 74 4.40 -3.51 -0.13
CA LEU A 74 4.54 -2.42 -1.08
C LEU A 74 5.73 -1.53 -0.70
N THR A 75 6.85 -1.61 -1.42
CA THR A 75 8.05 -0.79 -1.18
C THR A 75 8.33 0.16 -2.32
N ARG A 76 8.91 -0.31 -3.43
CA ARG A 76 8.99 0.37 -4.73
C ARG A 76 7.93 -0.23 -5.63
N PHE A 77 7.12 0.60 -6.28
CA PHE A 77 6.02 0.11 -7.10
C PHE A 77 5.74 1.05 -8.27
N ILE A 78 5.15 0.48 -9.31
CA ILE A 78 4.56 1.23 -10.41
C ILE A 78 3.14 1.63 -10.01
N GLY A 79 2.78 2.87 -10.26
CA GLY A 79 1.43 3.35 -10.03
C GLY A 79 1.02 4.41 -11.03
N ARG A 80 -0.26 4.79 -10.92
CA ARG A 80 -0.82 5.89 -11.71
C ARG A 80 -1.07 7.08 -10.81
N VAL A 81 -0.75 8.27 -11.30
CA VAL A 81 -1.06 9.53 -10.64
C VAL A 81 -2.57 9.70 -10.52
N LYS A 82 -3.01 10.16 -9.36
CA LYS A 82 -4.39 10.52 -9.08
C LYS A 82 -4.43 11.86 -8.35
N MET A 83 -5.10 12.83 -8.90
CA MET A 83 -5.28 14.16 -8.34
C MET A 83 -6.48 14.14 -7.40
N PHE A 84 -6.25 14.52 -6.14
CA PHE A 84 -7.31 14.66 -5.15
C PHE A 84 -7.30 16.06 -4.56
N LYS A 85 -8.28 16.89 -4.93
CA LYS A 85 -8.38 18.30 -4.50
C LYS A 85 -7.07 19.08 -4.73
N GLY A 86 -6.47 18.92 -5.91
CA GLY A 86 -5.20 19.55 -6.29
C GLY A 86 -3.94 18.97 -5.63
N LYS A 87 -4.05 17.83 -4.94
CA LYS A 87 -2.91 17.14 -4.32
C LYS A 87 -2.62 15.84 -5.06
N LEU A 88 -1.33 15.56 -5.22
CA LEU A 88 -0.86 14.31 -5.81
C LEU A 88 -1.14 13.14 -4.87
N ASN A 89 -1.81 12.13 -5.41
CA ASN A 89 -1.84 10.79 -4.89
C ASN A 89 -1.32 9.81 -5.96
N VAL A 90 -0.98 8.59 -5.54
CA VAL A 90 -0.66 7.48 -6.45
C VAL A 90 -1.55 6.29 -6.11
N VAL A 91 -2.05 5.62 -7.15
CA VAL A 91 -2.73 4.33 -7.04
C VAL A 91 -1.78 3.25 -7.55
N PRO A 92 -1.38 2.25 -6.74
CA PRO A 92 -0.53 1.16 -7.20
C PRO A 92 -1.18 0.38 -8.35
N ASP A 93 -0.39 -0.01 -9.34
CA ASP A 93 -0.84 -0.85 -10.46
C ASP A 93 -0.92 -2.33 -10.03
N HIS A 94 -1.89 -2.64 -9.18
CA HIS A 94 -2.13 -3.98 -8.67
C HIS A 94 -3.63 -4.24 -8.48
N PRO A 95 -4.18 -5.41 -8.90
CA PRO A 95 -5.62 -5.67 -8.88
C PRO A 95 -6.30 -5.41 -7.54
N GLN A 96 -5.74 -5.91 -6.42
CA GLN A 96 -6.30 -5.69 -5.08
C GLN A 96 -6.06 -4.28 -4.52
N LEU A 97 -5.25 -3.43 -5.17
CA LEU A 97 -4.89 -2.09 -4.68
C LEU A 97 -5.49 -0.96 -5.51
N LYS A 98 -6.35 -1.25 -6.50
CA LYS A 98 -6.98 -0.24 -7.38
C LYS A 98 -7.75 0.86 -6.64
N LYS A 99 -8.25 0.59 -5.44
CA LYS A 99 -8.96 1.57 -4.60
C LYS A 99 -8.06 2.26 -3.57
N LEU A 100 -6.82 1.84 -3.44
CA LEU A 100 -5.85 2.41 -2.50
C LEU A 100 -5.21 3.66 -3.13
N SER A 101 -5.74 4.84 -2.79
CA SER A 101 -5.14 6.11 -3.20
C SER A 101 -4.24 6.65 -2.09
N LEU A 102 -2.94 6.68 -2.35
CA LEU A 102 -1.91 7.04 -1.39
C LEU A 102 -1.46 8.49 -1.61
N LYS A 103 -1.47 9.32 -0.57
CA LYS A 103 -0.95 10.69 -0.65
C LYS A 103 0.53 10.66 -1.02
N ALA A 104 0.89 11.51 -1.97
CA ALA A 104 2.21 11.52 -2.56
C ALA A 104 2.90 12.88 -2.43
N LYS A 105 4.23 12.86 -2.46
CA LYS A 105 5.09 14.00 -2.80
C LYS A 105 6.00 13.61 -3.95
N LEU A 106 6.59 14.61 -4.59
CA LEU A 106 7.66 14.40 -5.55
C LEU A 106 9.02 14.36 -4.85
N LYS A 107 9.92 13.51 -5.34
CA LYS A 107 11.34 13.60 -5.04
C LYS A 107 11.89 14.97 -5.46
N LYS A 108 12.87 15.50 -4.71
CA LYS A 108 13.50 16.78 -5.01
C LYS A 108 14.07 16.79 -6.44
N GLY A 109 13.78 17.85 -7.19
CA GLY A 109 14.22 18.03 -8.59
C GLY A 109 13.15 17.75 -9.63
N LEU A 110 12.08 17.04 -9.27
CA LEU A 110 10.93 16.86 -10.15
C LEU A 110 9.98 18.07 -10.06
N LYS A 111 9.45 18.49 -11.21
CA LYS A 111 8.53 19.63 -11.31
C LYS A 111 7.08 19.14 -11.25
N PRO A 112 6.23 19.71 -10.38
CA PRO A 112 4.80 19.37 -10.30
C PRO A 112 4.06 19.45 -11.63
N ASP A 113 4.38 20.45 -12.45
CA ASP A 113 3.72 20.71 -13.74
C ASP A 113 3.92 19.58 -14.77
N ASN A 114 4.85 18.66 -14.52
CA ASN A 114 5.11 17.52 -15.40
C ASN A 114 4.22 16.31 -15.12
N PHE A 115 3.35 16.35 -14.10
CA PHE A 115 2.53 15.21 -13.68
C PHE A 115 1.04 15.52 -13.82
N ALA A 116 0.34 14.72 -14.61
CA ALA A 116 -1.09 14.81 -14.86
C ALA A 116 -1.84 13.58 -14.30
N GLU A 117 -3.17 13.68 -14.22
CA GLU A 117 -4.04 12.55 -13.88
C GLU A 117 -3.76 11.36 -14.80
N GLY A 118 -3.54 10.17 -14.23
CA GLY A 118 -3.35 8.93 -14.98
C GLY A 118 -1.92 8.62 -15.42
N ASP A 119 -1.00 9.56 -15.29
CA ASP A 119 0.43 9.38 -15.64
C ASP A 119 1.04 8.19 -14.89
N TRP A 120 1.92 7.47 -15.59
CA TRP A 120 2.64 6.34 -15.03
C TRP A 120 3.88 6.83 -14.29
N VAL A 121 4.07 6.33 -13.07
CA VAL A 121 5.17 6.74 -12.19
C VAL A 121 5.80 5.57 -11.46
N VAL A 122 7.08 5.71 -11.14
CA VAL A 122 7.74 4.90 -10.10
C VAL A 122 7.55 5.63 -8.77
N ALA A 123 7.06 4.91 -7.77
CA ALA A 123 6.82 5.45 -6.44
C ALA A 123 7.37 4.53 -5.34
N HIS A 124 7.66 5.13 -4.21
CA HIS A 124 8.16 4.45 -3.02
C HIS A 124 7.25 4.72 -1.82
N LEU A 125 6.85 3.67 -1.10
CA LEU A 125 6.14 3.83 0.18
C LEU A 125 7.14 4.25 1.26
N VAL A 126 7.04 5.50 1.70
CA VAL A 126 7.99 6.10 2.66
C VAL A 126 7.45 6.15 4.09
N ARG A 127 6.13 6.08 4.26
CA ARG A 127 5.46 5.99 5.58
C ARG A 127 4.42 4.91 5.60
N HIS A 128 4.34 4.20 6.72
CA HIS A 128 3.45 3.07 6.93
C HIS A 128 2.84 3.13 8.33
N PRO A 129 1.50 3.09 8.49
CA PRO A 129 0.87 3.26 9.81
C PRO A 129 1.33 2.26 10.87
N LEU A 130 1.50 0.99 10.51
CA LEU A 130 2.04 -0.04 11.43
C LEU A 130 3.54 0.12 11.77
N LYS A 131 4.25 1.09 11.19
CA LYS A 131 5.61 1.51 11.61
C LYS A 131 5.60 2.71 12.55
N GLY A 132 4.42 3.15 13.00
CA GLY A 132 4.24 4.29 13.89
C GLY A 132 3.82 5.60 13.19
N ASP A 133 3.67 5.60 11.86
CA ASP A 133 3.16 6.75 11.13
C ASP A 133 1.64 6.93 11.29
N ASN A 134 1.13 8.15 11.08
CA ASN A 134 -0.32 8.39 11.13
C ASN A 134 -1.05 7.89 9.87
N THR A 135 -0.39 7.93 8.72
CA THR A 135 -0.99 7.59 7.41
C THR A 135 0.08 7.06 6.46
N PHE A 136 -0.34 6.25 5.49
CA PHE A 136 0.50 5.96 4.35
C PHE A 136 0.94 7.23 3.62
N PHE A 137 2.18 7.24 3.16
CA PHE A 137 2.71 8.33 2.35
C PHE A 137 3.73 7.80 1.36
N VAL A 138 3.67 8.29 0.14
CA VAL A 138 4.54 7.85 -0.94
C VAL A 138 5.38 9.00 -1.48
N GLU A 139 6.55 8.68 -1.99
CA GLU A 139 7.38 9.59 -2.77
C GLU A 139 7.44 9.08 -4.21
N ILE A 140 7.07 9.94 -5.16
CA ILE A 140 7.25 9.69 -6.59
C ILE A 140 8.72 9.98 -6.93
N SER A 141 9.43 8.98 -7.40
CA SER A 141 10.85 9.09 -7.76
C SER A 141 11.06 9.42 -9.23
N GLU A 142 10.12 9.02 -10.09
CA GLU A 142 10.26 9.12 -11.54
C GLU A 142 8.89 9.15 -12.24
N LYS A 143 8.81 9.90 -13.35
CA LYS A 143 7.72 9.78 -14.32
C LYS A 143 8.14 8.79 -15.40
N ILE A 144 7.33 7.76 -15.62
CA ILE A 144 7.56 6.74 -16.64
C ILE A 144 7.07 7.27 -17.99
N THR A 145 5.77 7.59 -18.07
CA THR A 145 5.15 8.12 -19.30
C THR A 145 3.77 8.71 -18.99
N ASP A 146 3.17 9.36 -19.97
CA ASP A 146 1.84 9.97 -19.90
C ASP A 146 0.73 8.91 -19.85
N ALA A 147 -0.45 9.30 -19.37
CA ALA A 147 -1.61 8.40 -19.23
C ALA A 147 -2.01 7.65 -20.51
N ASP A 148 -1.85 8.30 -21.68
CA ASP A 148 -2.34 7.88 -22.99
C ASP A 148 -1.25 7.31 -23.91
N ASP A 149 -0.04 7.07 -23.40
CA ASP A 149 1.05 6.52 -24.19
C ASP A 149 0.73 5.08 -24.65
N LYS A 150 0.64 4.89 -25.97
CA LYS A 150 0.31 3.62 -26.63
C LYS A 150 1.32 2.52 -26.37
N ILE A 151 2.56 2.86 -25.99
CA ILE A 151 3.62 1.91 -25.62
C ILE A 151 3.90 1.88 -24.12
N ALA A 152 3.03 2.48 -23.29
CA ALA A 152 3.13 2.43 -21.83
C ALA A 152 3.38 1.02 -21.26
N PRO A 153 2.77 -0.09 -21.76
CA PRO A 153 3.06 -1.42 -21.24
C PRO A 153 4.56 -1.80 -21.31
N TRP A 154 5.27 -1.34 -22.34
CA TRP A 154 6.70 -1.63 -22.49
C TRP A 154 7.54 -0.84 -21.49
N TRP A 155 7.29 0.47 -21.36
CA TRP A 155 7.98 1.32 -20.38
C TRP A 155 7.75 0.90 -18.94
N VAL A 156 6.50 0.52 -18.60
CA VAL A 156 6.13 0.01 -17.28
C VAL A 156 6.91 -1.27 -16.97
N THR A 157 7.04 -2.17 -17.94
CA THR A 157 7.78 -3.43 -17.76
C THR A 157 9.27 -3.17 -17.50
N LEU A 158 9.89 -2.24 -18.22
CA LEU A 158 11.28 -1.85 -17.99
C LEU A 158 11.47 -1.25 -16.60
N ALA A 159 10.63 -0.28 -16.23
CA ALA A 159 10.67 0.39 -14.93
C ALA A 159 10.42 -0.57 -13.76
N GLN A 160 9.52 -1.55 -13.91
CA GLN A 160 9.23 -2.56 -12.88
C GLN A 160 10.46 -3.42 -12.56
N ASN A 161 11.30 -3.72 -13.56
CA ASN A 161 12.50 -4.54 -13.42
C ASN A 161 13.78 -3.71 -13.19
N ASP A 162 13.65 -2.39 -13.03
CA ASP A 162 14.79 -1.46 -12.86
C ASP A 162 15.80 -1.55 -14.02
N LEU A 163 15.30 -1.83 -15.23
CA LEU A 163 16.12 -1.95 -16.43
C LEU A 163 16.31 -0.58 -17.09
N PRO A 164 17.52 -0.29 -17.62
CA PRO A 164 17.78 0.96 -18.32
C PRO A 164 16.87 1.09 -19.55
N ASN A 165 16.32 2.29 -19.74
CA ASN A 165 15.44 2.65 -20.85
C ASN A 165 16.19 3.35 -22.01
N SER A 166 17.53 3.30 -21.99
CA SER A 166 18.41 3.81 -23.04
C SER A 166 19.54 2.83 -23.31
N GLU A 167 20.04 2.82 -24.55
CA GLU A 167 21.26 2.10 -24.90
C GLU A 167 22.46 2.70 -24.14
N PRO A 168 23.46 1.88 -23.74
CA PRO A 168 24.68 2.40 -23.13
C PRO A 168 25.34 3.42 -24.06
N ALA A 169 25.86 4.51 -23.51
CA ALA A 169 26.72 5.40 -24.29
C ALA A 169 27.92 4.59 -24.81
N GLY A 170 28.00 4.45 -26.13
CA GLY A 170 29.09 3.76 -26.83
C GLY A 170 30.42 4.50 -26.77
#